data_AF-A0A076L4R8-F1
#
_entry.id   AF-A0A076L4R8-F1
#
_cell.length_a   1.000
_cell.length_b   1.000
_cell.length_c   1.000
_cell.angle_alpha   90.00
_cell.angle_beta   90.00
_cell.angle_gamma   90.00
#
_symmetry.space_group_name_H-M   'P 1'
#
loop_
_entity.id
_entity.type
_entity.pdbx_description
1 polymer ?
#
loop_
_entity_poly.entity_id
_entity_poly.type
_entity_poly.pdbx_seq_one_letter_code
_entity_poly.pdbx_strand_id
1 'polypeptide(L)'
;MSDSRQIKDSDVKPIIFREYIGVVISIGGRGDKHPFNPASKVEWPYNAVNSLKKIMQQYNEVKDPWSFNIIDGIDINYEYITSDGGDFSSGVGDVIKRLKEDTDLSVDVVSIAPSKPVNSKYHTLFLARHDYIDWVDYQFYFETLKSKDEFKNIFLSLSDVYGSKKLLAGASTDPDDAGKISREDFLEGVIDLLDAESLRGIFIWNANDSATPPPNGKPFSFEIKAQELLTKSG
;
A
#
# COMPACT_ATOMS: atom_id res chain seq x y z
N MET A 1 -18.04 -9.91 6.94
CA MET A 1 -18.26 -9.02 5.79
C MET A 1 -18.02 -7.60 6.27
N SER A 2 -16.76 -7.19 6.27
CA SER A 2 -16.35 -5.81 6.52
C SER A 2 -16.73 -5.00 5.27
N ASP A 3 -17.67 -4.07 5.44
CA ASP A 3 -18.04 -3.12 4.39
C ASP A 3 -17.04 -1.96 4.50
N SER A 4 -15.96 -2.04 3.73
CA SER A 4 -14.99 -0.95 3.63
C SER A 4 -15.73 0.28 3.10
N ARG A 5 -15.92 1.29 3.95
CA ARG A 5 -16.53 2.55 3.52
C ARG A 5 -15.71 3.12 2.36
N GLN A 6 -16.32 3.26 1.19
CA GLN A 6 -15.72 4.01 0.09
C GLN A 6 -15.55 5.48 0.50
N ILE A 7 -14.33 5.99 0.41
CA ILE A 7 -14.01 7.40 0.63
C ILE A 7 -14.80 8.24 -0.39
N LYS A 8 -15.57 9.22 0.08
CA LYS A 8 -16.32 10.14 -0.78
C LYS A 8 -15.53 11.43 -0.97
N ASP A 9 -15.80 12.18 -2.04
CA ASP A 9 -15.17 13.49 -2.31
C ASP A 9 -15.23 14.45 -1.12
N SER A 10 -16.28 14.39 -0.31
CA SER A 10 -16.43 15.21 0.90
C SER A 10 -15.44 14.87 2.02
N ASP A 11 -14.90 13.65 2.03
CA ASP A 11 -14.03 13.12 3.08
C ASP A 11 -12.56 13.52 2.85
N VAL A 12 -12.17 13.87 1.62
CA VAL A 12 -10.79 14.30 1.26
C VAL A 12 -10.62 15.84 1.32
N LYS A 13 -11.70 16.59 1.07
CA LYS A 13 -11.71 18.07 1.06
C LYS A 13 -11.18 18.76 2.33
N PRO A 14 -11.38 18.24 3.55
CA PRO A 14 -10.91 18.91 4.77
C PRO A 14 -9.46 18.63 5.17
N ILE A 15 -8.68 17.89 4.38
CA ILE A 15 -7.25 17.63 4.67
C ILE A 15 -6.44 18.90 4.35
N ILE A 16 -6.65 19.93 5.17
CA ILE A 16 -6.00 21.23 5.11
C ILE A 16 -4.68 21.06 5.86
N PHE A 17 -3.65 20.53 5.19
CA PHE A 17 -2.20 20.69 5.43
C PHE A 17 -1.46 19.63 4.59
N ARG A 18 -1.32 19.89 3.27
CA ARG A 18 -0.73 18.96 2.29
C ARG A 18 0.79 18.81 2.33
N GLU A 19 1.50 19.62 3.10
CA GLU A 19 2.98 19.65 3.04
C GLU A 19 3.64 18.29 3.36
N TYR A 20 2.96 17.45 4.14
CA TYR A 20 3.46 16.13 4.58
C TYR A 20 2.50 14.97 4.27
N ILE A 21 1.47 15.19 3.44
CA ILE A 21 0.43 14.18 3.16
C ILE A 21 0.29 14.00 1.66
N GLY A 22 0.54 12.77 1.18
CA GLY A 22 0.15 12.31 -0.15
C GLY A 22 -1.08 11.40 -0.09
N VAL A 23 -1.94 11.48 -1.09
CA VAL A 23 -3.13 10.64 -1.23
C VAL A 23 -2.99 9.77 -2.48
N VAL A 24 -3.05 8.45 -2.30
CA VAL A 24 -2.94 7.48 -3.39
C VAL A 24 -4.22 6.65 -3.53
N ILE A 25 -4.52 6.19 -4.75
CA ILE A 25 -5.62 5.25 -5.00
C ILE A 25 -5.08 3.83 -5.05
N SER A 26 -5.51 2.97 -4.14
CA SER A 26 -5.23 1.53 -4.20
C SER A 26 -6.19 0.81 -5.14
N ILE A 27 -5.65 0.00 -6.06
CA ILE A 27 -6.41 -0.79 -7.04
C ILE A 27 -6.27 -2.29 -6.77
N GLY A 28 -7.36 -3.02 -6.97
CA GLY A 28 -7.46 -4.44 -6.62
C GLY A 28 -8.36 -4.62 -5.41
N GLY A 29 -7.81 -5.15 -4.32
CA GLY A 29 -8.47 -5.34 -3.04
C GLY A 29 -8.26 -6.74 -2.45
N ARG A 30 -8.83 -6.92 -1.24
CA ARG A 30 -8.77 -8.18 -0.51
C ARG A 30 -9.70 -9.24 -1.07
N GLY A 31 -9.28 -10.50 -0.96
CA GLY A 31 -10.10 -11.66 -1.30
C GLY A 31 -10.28 -11.93 -2.80
N ASP A 32 -11.12 -12.92 -3.12
CA ASP A 32 -11.24 -13.51 -4.47
C ASP A 32 -12.35 -12.90 -5.33
N LYS A 33 -13.12 -11.94 -4.78
CA LYS A 33 -14.25 -11.31 -5.48
C LYS A 33 -13.82 -10.49 -6.70
N HIS A 34 -12.63 -9.89 -6.63
CA HIS A 34 -12.09 -9.02 -7.67
C HIS A 34 -10.67 -9.48 -8.08
N PRO A 35 -10.55 -10.69 -8.68
CA PRO A 35 -9.26 -11.24 -9.06
C PRO A 35 -8.58 -10.38 -10.13
N PHE A 36 -7.26 -10.39 -10.16
CA PHE A 36 -6.55 -10.08 -11.39
C PHE A 36 -6.69 -11.26 -12.36
N ASN A 37 -7.61 -11.11 -13.32
CA ASN A 37 -7.84 -12.08 -14.39
C ASN A 37 -8.40 -11.38 -15.65
N PRO A 38 -7.58 -10.60 -16.36
CA PRO A 38 -8.06 -9.83 -17.51
C PRO A 38 -8.52 -10.75 -18.64
N ALA A 39 -9.72 -10.49 -19.19
CA ALA A 39 -10.22 -11.22 -20.36
C ALA A 39 -9.37 -10.97 -21.62
N SER A 40 -8.76 -9.79 -21.71
CA SER A 40 -7.84 -9.40 -22.78
C SER A 40 -6.60 -8.75 -22.19
N LYS A 41 -5.43 -9.34 -22.47
CA LYS A 41 -4.12 -8.80 -22.05
C LYS A 41 -3.79 -7.48 -22.73
N VAL A 42 -4.40 -7.21 -23.88
CA VAL A 42 -4.14 -6.01 -24.69
C VAL A 42 -5.06 -4.86 -24.28
N GLU A 43 -6.35 -5.14 -24.08
CA GLU A 43 -7.34 -4.09 -23.79
C GLU A 43 -7.35 -3.70 -22.31
N TRP A 44 -7.04 -4.64 -21.41
CA TRP A 44 -7.13 -4.37 -19.97
C TRP A 44 -6.24 -3.20 -19.52
N PRO A 45 -4.94 -3.12 -19.90
CA PRO A 45 -4.12 -1.98 -19.50
C PRO A 45 -4.66 -0.64 -20.03
N TYR A 46 -5.14 -0.61 -21.27
CA TYR A 46 -5.72 0.59 -21.87
C TYR A 46 -6.99 1.04 -21.13
N ASN A 47 -7.88 0.11 -20.80
CA ASN A 47 -9.10 0.39 -20.07
C ASN A 47 -8.80 0.85 -18.64
N ALA A 48 -7.84 0.22 -17.96
CA ALA A 48 -7.42 0.59 -16.62
C ALA A 48 -6.82 2.00 -16.57
N VAL A 49 -5.90 2.34 -17.49
CA VAL A 49 -5.34 3.70 -17.58
C VAL A 49 -6.43 4.74 -17.80
N ASN A 50 -7.32 4.51 -18.77
CA ASN A 50 -8.38 5.47 -19.08
C ASN A 50 -9.40 5.66 -17.94
N SER A 51 -9.75 4.59 -17.23
CA SER A 51 -10.69 4.68 -16.11
C SER A 51 -10.04 5.35 -14.90
N LEU A 52 -8.79 5.01 -14.57
CA LEU A 52 -8.05 5.63 -13.47
C LEU A 52 -7.81 7.11 -13.72
N LYS A 53 -7.44 7.50 -14.96
CA LYS A 53 -7.31 8.90 -15.36
C LYS A 53 -8.60 9.69 -15.09
N LYS A 54 -9.76 9.13 -15.47
CA LYS A 54 -11.06 9.76 -15.20
C LYS A 54 -11.36 9.88 -13.70
N ILE A 55 -11.10 8.82 -12.92
CA ILE A 55 -11.32 8.84 -11.46
C ILE A 55 -10.45 9.92 -10.81
N MET A 56 -9.15 9.95 -11.14
CA MET A 56 -8.22 10.97 -10.61
C MET A 56 -8.66 12.38 -10.98
N GLN A 57 -9.05 12.61 -12.24
CA GLN A 57 -9.56 13.88 -12.70
C GLN A 57 -10.82 14.30 -11.94
N GLN A 58 -11.75 13.39 -11.67
CA GLN A 58 -12.96 13.67 -10.89
C GLN A 58 -12.64 14.12 -9.46
N TYR A 59 -11.69 13.47 -8.79
CA TYR A 59 -11.24 13.94 -7.48
C TYR A 59 -10.57 15.33 -7.57
N ASN A 60 -9.92 15.64 -8.68
CA ASN A 60 -9.21 16.91 -8.90
C ASN A 60 -10.11 18.04 -9.47
N GLU A 61 -11.31 17.74 -9.95
CA GLU A 61 -12.26 18.72 -10.52
C GLU A 61 -12.81 19.74 -9.51
N VAL A 62 -12.52 19.56 -8.22
CA VAL A 62 -12.84 20.52 -7.15
C VAL A 62 -11.91 21.73 -7.27
N LYS A 63 -12.36 22.71 -8.07
CA LYS A 63 -11.67 23.98 -8.35
C LYS A 63 -11.57 24.89 -7.12
N ASP A 64 -10.59 24.63 -6.26
CA ASP A 64 -9.94 25.71 -5.52
C ASP A 64 -8.87 26.32 -6.46
N PRO A 65 -8.81 27.65 -6.65
CA PRO A 65 -7.74 28.32 -7.42
C PRO A 65 -6.31 28.00 -6.94
N TRP A 66 -6.17 27.43 -5.75
CA TRP A 66 -4.92 26.97 -5.16
C TRP A 66 -4.83 25.43 -5.04
N SER A 67 -5.79 24.70 -5.61
CA SER A 67 -5.85 23.23 -5.52
C SER A 67 -4.77 22.58 -6.39
N PHE A 68 -3.87 21.87 -5.72
CA PHE A 68 -2.99 20.89 -6.33
C PHE A 68 -3.79 19.64 -6.73
N ASN A 69 -3.21 18.77 -7.57
CA ASN A 69 -3.78 17.44 -7.81
C ASN A 69 -4.01 16.75 -6.46
N ILE A 70 -5.24 16.32 -6.19
CA ILE A 70 -5.60 15.73 -4.91
C ILE A 70 -4.99 14.35 -4.76
N ILE A 71 -4.98 13.59 -5.86
CA ILE A 71 -4.40 12.27 -5.95
C ILE A 71 -2.97 12.38 -6.46
N ASP A 72 -2.03 11.94 -5.65
CA ASP A 72 -0.57 12.00 -5.90
C ASP A 72 -0.05 10.69 -6.49
N GLY A 73 -0.85 9.62 -6.50
CA GLY A 73 -0.35 8.32 -6.88
C GLY A 73 -1.33 7.16 -6.91
N ILE A 74 -0.78 5.96 -7.13
CA ILE A 74 -1.52 4.68 -7.08
C ILE A 74 -0.80 3.65 -6.22
N ASP A 75 -1.56 2.70 -5.71
CA ASP A 75 -1.08 1.51 -5.05
C ASP A 75 -1.65 0.26 -5.76
N ILE A 76 -0.84 -0.78 -5.97
CA ILE A 76 -1.26 -2.06 -6.55
C ILE A 76 -1.46 -3.09 -5.44
N ASN A 77 -2.72 -3.46 -5.17
CA ASN A 77 -3.09 -4.34 -4.05
C ASN A 77 -4.06 -5.46 -4.48
N TYR A 78 -3.71 -6.23 -5.50
CA TYR A 78 -4.38 -7.50 -5.81
C TYR A 78 -3.88 -8.63 -4.89
N GLU A 79 -4.76 -9.14 -4.01
CA GLU A 79 -4.45 -10.31 -3.17
C GLU A 79 -4.74 -11.65 -3.85
N TYR A 80 -5.57 -11.65 -4.90
CA TYR A 80 -5.95 -12.84 -5.64
C TYR A 80 -5.64 -12.67 -7.14
N ILE A 81 -4.61 -13.37 -7.60
CA ILE A 81 -4.08 -13.30 -8.98
C ILE A 81 -4.13 -14.70 -9.56
N THR A 82 -5.02 -14.93 -10.52
CA THR A 82 -5.21 -16.26 -11.14
C THR A 82 -4.40 -16.44 -12.42
N SER A 83 -3.93 -15.34 -13.02
CA SER A 83 -3.04 -15.39 -14.18
C SER A 83 -1.63 -15.84 -13.79
N ASP A 84 -0.79 -16.17 -14.78
CA ASP A 84 0.63 -16.33 -14.51
C ASP A 84 1.31 -15.00 -14.13
N GLY A 85 2.55 -15.07 -13.66
CA GLY A 85 3.28 -13.90 -13.16
C GLY A 85 3.78 -12.96 -14.26
N GLY A 86 3.98 -13.47 -15.47
CA GLY A 86 4.34 -12.66 -16.62
C GLY A 86 3.15 -11.83 -17.09
N ASP A 87 1.96 -12.40 -17.11
CA ASP A 87 0.72 -11.71 -17.47
C ASP A 87 0.38 -10.60 -16.47
N PHE A 88 0.48 -10.89 -15.17
CA PHE A 88 0.30 -9.89 -14.12
C PHE A 88 1.32 -8.75 -14.25
N SER A 89 2.61 -9.10 -14.34
CA SER A 89 3.70 -8.14 -14.47
C SER A 89 3.57 -7.28 -15.72
N SER A 90 3.24 -7.87 -16.87
CA SER A 90 3.08 -7.12 -18.13
C SER A 90 1.87 -6.20 -18.08
N GLY A 91 0.71 -6.69 -17.62
CA GLY A 91 -0.52 -5.91 -17.59
C GLY A 91 -0.44 -4.74 -16.61
N VAL A 92 -0.12 -5.01 -15.35
CA VAL A 92 0.03 -3.98 -14.32
C VAL A 92 1.22 -3.07 -14.60
N GLY A 93 2.34 -3.65 -15.06
CA GLY A 93 3.53 -2.87 -15.38
C GLY A 93 3.34 -1.90 -16.55
N ASP A 94 2.45 -2.19 -17.50
CA ASP A 94 2.06 -1.25 -18.55
C ASP A 94 1.17 -0.13 -18.00
N VAL A 95 0.25 -0.44 -17.08
CA VAL A 95 -0.57 0.57 -16.39
C VAL A 95 0.31 1.53 -15.58
N ILE A 96 1.21 1.02 -14.73
CA ILE A 96 2.14 1.82 -13.92
C ILE A 96 2.94 2.77 -14.82
N LYS A 97 3.58 2.21 -15.86
CA LYS A 97 4.43 2.98 -16.76
C LYS A 97 3.64 4.11 -17.43
N ARG A 98 2.48 3.79 -18.02
CA ARG A 98 1.66 4.77 -18.73
C ARG A 98 1.14 5.87 -17.82
N LEU A 99 0.76 5.55 -16.58
CA LEU A 99 0.29 6.56 -15.63
C LEU A 99 1.42 7.48 -15.16
N LYS A 100 2.62 6.94 -14.86
CA LYS A 100 3.81 7.74 -14.51
C LYS A 100 4.30 8.63 -15.66
N GLU A 101 4.12 8.21 -16.91
CA GLU A 101 4.54 8.95 -18.11
C GLU A 101 3.44 9.86 -18.68
N ASP A 102 2.21 9.81 -18.16
CA ASP A 102 1.09 10.64 -18.64
C ASP A 102 1.25 12.07 -18.13
N THR A 103 1.54 13.00 -19.04
CA THR A 103 1.78 14.41 -18.71
C THR A 103 0.53 15.16 -18.24
N ASP A 104 -0.67 14.61 -18.44
CA ASP A 104 -1.92 15.22 -17.96
C ASP A 104 -2.24 14.81 -16.51
N LEU A 105 -1.51 13.84 -15.95
CA LEU A 105 -1.64 13.38 -14.58
C LEU A 105 -0.34 13.65 -13.81
N SER A 106 -0.45 13.95 -12.51
CA SER A 106 0.72 13.99 -11.61
C SER A 106 0.74 12.74 -10.76
N VAL A 107 1.04 11.59 -11.37
CA VAL A 107 1.29 10.35 -10.64
C VAL A 107 2.74 10.35 -10.18
N ASP A 108 2.97 10.94 -9.02
CA ASP A 108 4.30 11.11 -8.43
C ASP A 108 4.73 9.90 -7.62
N VAL A 109 3.77 9.17 -7.03
CA VAL A 109 4.03 8.00 -6.18
C VAL A 109 3.35 6.75 -6.72
N VAL A 110 4.10 5.65 -6.80
CA VAL A 110 3.57 4.32 -7.08
C VAL A 110 4.07 3.35 -6.00
N SER A 111 3.14 2.63 -5.38
CA SER A 111 3.45 1.52 -4.49
C SER A 111 2.90 0.19 -5.02
N ILE A 112 3.48 -0.90 -4.54
CA ILE A 112 2.93 -2.25 -4.70
C ILE A 112 2.78 -2.88 -3.32
N ALA A 113 1.71 -3.66 -3.10
CA ALA A 113 1.41 -4.25 -1.80
C ALA A 113 1.49 -5.80 -1.83
N PRO A 114 2.70 -6.40 -1.96
CA PRO A 114 2.85 -7.85 -1.91
C PRO A 114 2.48 -8.44 -0.55
N SER A 115 2.07 -9.70 -0.58
CA SER A 115 1.89 -10.53 0.60
C SER A 115 2.40 -11.95 0.32
N LYS A 116 2.57 -12.78 1.36
CA LYS A 116 3.11 -14.14 1.23
C LYS A 116 2.55 -14.95 0.04
N PRO A 117 1.21 -15.02 -0.17
CA PRO A 117 0.63 -15.86 -1.23
C PRO A 117 0.93 -15.38 -2.65
N VAL A 118 1.08 -14.07 -2.84
CA VAL A 118 1.24 -13.44 -4.16
C VAL A 118 2.65 -12.88 -4.40
N ASN A 119 3.55 -13.03 -3.42
CA ASN A 119 4.90 -12.45 -3.42
C ASN A 119 5.66 -12.74 -4.73
N SER A 120 5.61 -13.97 -5.23
CA SER A 120 6.29 -14.34 -6.49
C SER A 120 5.82 -13.53 -7.70
N LYS A 121 4.53 -13.18 -7.78
CA LYS A 121 3.94 -12.39 -8.87
C LYS A 121 4.38 -10.94 -8.79
N TYR A 122 4.31 -10.37 -7.59
CA TYR A 122 4.77 -9.01 -7.33
C TYR A 122 6.27 -8.85 -7.47
N HIS A 123 7.06 -9.87 -7.13
CA HIS A 123 8.50 -9.86 -7.37
C HIS A 123 8.82 -9.78 -8.87
N THR A 124 8.14 -10.57 -9.70
CA THR A 124 8.26 -10.47 -11.16
C THR A 124 7.92 -9.06 -11.66
N LEU A 125 6.83 -8.46 -11.15
CA LEU A 125 6.47 -7.07 -11.46
C LEU A 125 7.58 -6.09 -11.05
N PHE A 126 8.08 -6.21 -9.82
CA PHE A 126 9.11 -5.34 -9.29
C PHE A 126 10.40 -5.42 -10.13
N LEU A 127 10.91 -6.61 -10.44
CA LEU A 127 12.09 -6.75 -11.30
C LEU A 127 11.89 -6.08 -12.68
N ALA A 128 10.68 -6.13 -13.23
CA ALA A 128 10.39 -5.54 -14.54
C ALA A 128 10.17 -4.01 -14.50
N ARG A 129 9.83 -3.43 -13.34
CA ARG A 129 9.33 -2.04 -13.21
C ARG A 129 9.84 -1.28 -11.98
N HIS A 130 10.90 -1.73 -11.33
CA HIS A 130 11.37 -1.12 -10.08
C HIS A 130 11.69 0.36 -10.22
N ASP A 131 12.06 0.86 -11.40
CA ASP A 131 12.33 2.29 -11.64
C ASP A 131 11.08 3.17 -11.56
N TYR A 132 9.90 2.59 -11.75
CA TYR A 132 8.62 3.30 -11.66
C TYR A 132 7.89 3.05 -10.33
N ILE A 133 8.43 2.20 -9.45
CA ILE A 133 7.83 1.82 -8.17
C ILE A 133 8.62 2.48 -7.05
N ASP A 134 8.00 3.34 -6.27
CA ASP A 134 8.64 4.09 -5.19
C ASP A 134 8.68 3.28 -3.89
N TRP A 135 7.58 2.59 -3.57
CA TRP A 135 7.41 1.85 -2.32
C TRP A 135 6.92 0.41 -2.52
N VAL A 136 7.30 -0.45 -1.59
CA VAL A 136 6.84 -1.84 -1.50
C VAL A 136 6.23 -2.04 -0.12
N ASP A 137 4.90 -2.11 -0.08
CA ASP A 137 4.08 -2.14 1.12
C ASP A 137 3.81 -3.60 1.51
N TYR A 138 4.83 -4.30 2.02
CA TYR A 138 4.70 -5.73 2.30
C TYR A 138 3.76 -6.01 3.47
N GLN A 139 2.73 -6.82 3.22
CA GLN A 139 1.64 -7.12 4.14
C GLN A 139 2.02 -8.25 5.13
N PHE A 140 2.74 -7.94 6.21
CA PHE A 140 3.17 -8.95 7.19
C PHE A 140 2.02 -9.65 7.93
N TYR A 141 0.83 -9.07 7.93
CA TYR A 141 -0.38 -9.69 8.47
C TYR A 141 -0.89 -10.89 7.63
N PHE A 142 -0.24 -11.22 6.51
CA PHE A 142 -0.41 -12.51 5.83
C PHE A 142 0.59 -13.59 6.26
N GLU A 143 1.57 -13.23 7.08
CA GLU A 143 2.48 -14.18 7.71
C GLU A 143 1.91 -14.65 9.05
N THR A 144 2.28 -15.86 9.49
CA THR A 144 2.02 -16.31 10.86
C THR A 144 3.36 -16.32 11.59
N LEU A 145 3.61 -15.28 12.37
CA LEU A 145 4.87 -14.97 13.05
C LEU A 145 4.68 -15.01 14.56
N LYS A 146 5.61 -15.66 15.24
CA LYS A 146 5.54 -15.92 16.68
C LYS A 146 6.36 -14.95 17.52
N SER A 147 7.21 -14.15 16.90
CA SER A 147 8.11 -13.23 17.60
C SER A 147 8.58 -12.10 16.70
N LYS A 148 9.12 -11.05 17.31
CA LYS A 148 9.83 -9.98 16.61
C LYS A 148 11.02 -10.47 15.77
N ASP A 149 11.71 -11.52 16.21
CA ASP A 149 12.88 -12.05 15.49
C ASP A 149 12.47 -12.74 14.19
N GLU A 150 11.34 -13.47 14.18
CA GLU A 150 10.78 -14.02 12.94
C GLU A 150 10.38 -12.91 11.97
N PHE A 151 9.75 -11.84 12.47
CA PHE A 151 9.42 -10.65 11.69
C PHE A 151 10.66 -10.00 11.06
N LYS A 152 11.69 -9.72 11.86
CA LYS A 152 12.96 -9.12 11.40
C LYS A 152 13.64 -9.96 10.33
N ASN A 153 13.72 -11.27 10.54
CA ASN A 153 14.38 -12.17 9.59
C ASN A 153 13.69 -12.15 8.22
N ILE A 154 12.35 -12.13 8.21
CA ILE A 154 11.58 -12.01 6.97
C ILE A 154 11.76 -10.63 6.35
N PHE A 155 11.71 -9.56 7.15
CA PHE A 155 11.93 -8.19 6.65
C PHE A 155 13.28 -8.02 5.98
N LEU A 156 14.37 -8.52 6.60
CA LEU A 156 15.71 -8.45 6.03
C LEU A 156 15.82 -9.29 4.75
N SER A 157 15.23 -10.48 4.72
CA SER A 157 15.17 -11.30 3.51
C SER A 157 14.40 -10.62 2.37
N LEU A 158 13.30 -9.94 2.68
CA LEU A 158 12.53 -9.17 1.71
C LEU A 158 13.26 -7.89 1.27
N SER A 159 14.11 -7.32 2.12
CA SER A 159 14.93 -6.16 1.79
C SER A 159 15.99 -6.50 0.73
N ASP A 160 16.51 -7.73 0.72
CA ASP A 160 17.39 -8.22 -0.35
C ASP A 160 16.64 -8.41 -1.68
N VAL A 161 15.33 -8.64 -1.61
CA VAL A 161 14.45 -8.95 -2.74
C VAL A 161 13.88 -7.68 -3.39
N TYR A 162 13.45 -6.72 -2.57
CA TYR A 162 12.77 -5.48 -2.99
C TYR A 162 13.63 -4.22 -2.82
N GLY A 163 14.81 -4.35 -2.24
CA GLY A 163 15.70 -3.23 -1.93
C GLY A 163 15.33 -2.55 -0.61
N SER A 164 16.32 -2.43 0.28
CA SER A 164 16.18 -1.82 1.62
C SER A 164 15.72 -0.35 1.63
N LYS A 165 15.72 0.33 0.48
CA LYS A 165 15.26 1.72 0.36
C LYS A 165 13.79 1.86 0.01
N LYS A 166 13.12 0.79 -0.45
CA LYS A 166 11.73 0.83 -0.94
C LYS A 166 10.77 0.03 -0.08
N LEU A 167 11.27 -0.94 0.70
CA LEU A 167 10.43 -1.80 1.51
C LEU A 167 9.90 -1.09 2.76
N LEU A 168 8.57 -1.11 2.93
CA LEU A 168 7.86 -0.66 4.13
C LEU A 168 7.29 -1.88 4.88
N ALA A 169 7.20 -1.77 6.20
CA ALA A 169 6.62 -2.83 7.04
C ALA A 169 5.11 -2.62 7.22
N GLY A 170 4.30 -3.58 6.78
CA GLY A 170 2.85 -3.55 6.93
C GLY A 170 2.32 -4.18 8.19
N ALA A 171 1.47 -3.48 8.92
CA ALA A 171 0.69 -4.01 10.03
C ALA A 171 -0.81 -3.94 9.74
N SER A 172 -1.60 -4.76 10.44
CA SER A 172 -3.06 -4.72 10.35
C SER A 172 -3.72 -4.45 11.71
N THR A 173 -4.75 -3.62 11.69
CA THR A 173 -5.68 -3.36 12.77
C THR A 173 -7.03 -4.04 12.58
N ASP A 174 -7.25 -4.66 11.41
CA ASP A 174 -8.42 -5.48 11.10
C ASP A 174 -8.51 -6.67 12.09
N PRO A 175 -9.65 -6.86 12.79
CA PRO A 175 -9.84 -7.97 13.70
C PRO A 175 -9.67 -9.35 13.06
N ASP A 176 -9.94 -9.51 11.76
CA ASP A 176 -9.83 -10.79 11.05
C ASP A 176 -8.35 -11.20 10.84
N ASP A 177 -7.43 -10.24 10.94
CA ASP A 177 -5.97 -10.46 10.86
C ASP A 177 -5.31 -10.67 12.22
N ALA A 178 -6.09 -10.68 13.31
CA ALA A 178 -5.56 -10.87 14.65
C ALA A 178 -4.84 -12.22 14.80
N GLY A 179 -3.72 -12.22 15.53
CA GLY A 179 -2.94 -13.43 15.82
C GLY A 179 -1.97 -13.86 14.71
N LYS A 180 -1.84 -13.08 13.64
CA LYS A 180 -0.84 -13.27 12.57
C LYS A 180 0.55 -12.84 13.03
N ILE A 181 0.65 -11.65 13.57
CA ILE A 181 1.77 -11.14 14.37
C ILE A 181 1.18 -10.31 15.50
N SER A 182 1.74 -10.39 16.71
CA SER A 182 1.27 -9.52 17.80
C SER A 182 1.69 -8.08 17.51
N ARG A 183 0.88 -7.10 17.94
CA ARG A 183 1.20 -5.68 17.73
C ARG A 183 2.45 -5.29 18.51
N GLU A 184 2.67 -5.93 19.65
CA GLU A 184 3.84 -5.78 20.50
C GLU A 184 5.11 -6.28 19.78
N ASP A 185 5.10 -7.52 19.26
CA ASP A 185 6.24 -8.07 18.51
C ASP A 185 6.55 -7.27 17.25
N PHE A 186 5.51 -6.79 16.54
CA PHE A 186 5.70 -5.93 15.38
C PHE A 186 6.40 -4.62 15.76
N LEU A 187 5.95 -3.93 16.81
CA LEU A 187 6.55 -2.66 17.24
C LEU A 187 7.96 -2.85 17.81
N GLU A 188 8.22 -3.93 18.56
CA GLU A 188 9.57 -4.24 19.02
C GLU A 188 10.52 -4.57 17.87
N GLY A 189 10.04 -5.31 16.86
CA GLY A 189 10.82 -5.57 15.66
C GLY A 189 11.08 -4.31 14.83
N VAL A 190 10.12 -3.40 14.77
CA VAL A 190 10.28 -2.06 14.16
C VAL A 190 11.38 -1.27 14.87
N ILE A 191 11.41 -1.27 16.20
CA ILE A 191 12.47 -0.59 16.97
C ILE A 191 13.84 -1.15 16.59
N ASP A 192 14.00 -2.48 16.61
CA ASP A 192 15.26 -3.13 16.24
C ASP A 192 15.70 -2.79 14.79
N LEU A 193 14.76 -2.68 13.85
CA LEU A 193 15.06 -2.33 12.45
C LEU A 193 15.38 -0.84 12.28
N LEU A 194 14.79 0.05 13.08
CA LEU A 194 15.12 1.48 13.10
C LEU A 194 16.51 1.71 13.70
N ASP A 195 16.84 1.05 14.81
CA ASP A 195 18.17 1.11 15.44
C ASP A 195 19.27 0.61 14.50
N ALA A 196 18.93 -0.32 13.60
CA ALA A 196 19.82 -0.84 12.56
C ALA A 196 19.75 -0.05 11.22
N GLU A 197 19.08 1.11 11.19
CA GLU A 197 18.88 1.96 10.00
C GLU A 197 18.31 1.22 8.76
N SER A 198 17.59 0.13 9.01
CA SER A 198 17.13 -0.82 7.99
C SER A 198 15.68 -0.57 7.56
N LEU A 199 14.89 0.15 8.36
CA LEU A 199 13.49 0.46 8.07
C LEU A 199 13.33 1.89 7.53
N ARG A 200 12.50 2.06 6.48
CA ARG A 200 12.17 3.37 5.90
C ARG A 200 10.79 3.89 6.27
N GLY A 201 9.90 3.01 6.70
CA GLY A 201 8.57 3.39 7.12
C GLY A 201 7.66 2.19 7.35
N ILE A 202 6.42 2.50 7.73
CA ILE A 202 5.38 1.56 8.12
C ILE A 202 4.10 1.98 7.39
N PHE A 203 3.28 1.01 7.00
CA PHE A 203 1.89 1.27 6.62
C PHE A 203 0.95 0.40 7.46
N ILE A 204 -0.30 0.85 7.62
CA ILE A 204 -1.27 0.21 8.51
C ILE A 204 -2.59 -0.01 7.76
N TRP A 205 -3.02 -1.26 7.67
CA TRP A 205 -4.34 -1.68 7.20
C TRP A 205 -5.29 -1.88 8.39
N ASN A 206 -6.26 -1.04 8.70
CA ASN A 206 -6.68 0.15 7.98
C ASN A 206 -7.35 1.13 8.95
N ALA A 207 -7.56 2.36 8.49
CA ALA A 207 -8.10 3.44 9.32
C ALA A 207 -9.51 3.17 9.86
N ASN A 208 -10.36 2.39 9.18
CA ASN A 208 -11.74 2.14 9.64
C ASN A 208 -11.74 1.27 10.91
N ASP A 209 -10.93 0.22 10.92
CA ASP A 209 -10.80 -0.67 12.08
C ASP A 209 -10.07 0.05 13.24
N SER A 210 -9.09 0.90 12.92
CA SER A 210 -8.39 1.73 13.90
C SER A 210 -9.26 2.81 14.54
N ALA A 211 -10.29 3.29 13.84
CA ALA A 211 -11.24 4.27 14.35
C ALA A 211 -12.15 3.69 15.44
N THR A 212 -12.34 2.36 15.46
CA THR A 212 -13.25 1.66 16.36
C THR A 212 -12.48 0.70 17.28
N PRO A 213 -11.79 1.20 18.32
CA PRO A 213 -10.94 0.37 19.15
C PRO A 213 -11.76 -0.62 20.02
N PRO A 214 -11.12 -1.69 20.54
CA PRO A 214 -11.70 -2.53 21.58
C PRO A 214 -12.13 -1.71 22.81
N PRO A 215 -13.00 -2.25 23.69
CA PRO A 215 -13.41 -1.58 24.92
C PRO A 215 -12.20 -1.08 25.73
N ASN A 216 -12.21 0.21 26.10
CA ASN A 216 -11.13 0.96 26.78
C ASN A 216 -9.91 1.34 25.93
N GLY A 217 -9.90 1.05 24.63
CA GLY A 217 -8.89 1.56 23.71
C GLY A 217 -9.16 2.99 23.24
N LYS A 218 -8.13 3.66 22.72
CA LYS A 218 -8.26 4.97 22.04
C LYS A 218 -8.17 4.76 20.52
N PRO A 219 -9.01 5.46 19.72
CA PRO A 219 -8.89 5.44 18.26
C PRO A 219 -7.47 5.79 17.83
N PHE A 220 -6.98 5.10 16.80
CA PHE A 220 -5.66 5.34 16.18
C PHE A 220 -4.45 5.22 17.13
N SER A 221 -4.61 4.55 18.27
CA SER A 221 -3.52 4.45 19.27
C SER A 221 -2.31 3.65 18.78
N PHE A 222 -2.49 2.76 17.81
CA PHE A 222 -1.40 2.00 17.20
C PHE A 222 -0.61 2.86 16.20
N GLU A 223 -1.31 3.62 15.36
CA GLU A 223 -0.77 4.59 14.40
C GLU A 223 0.05 5.67 15.12
N ILE A 224 -0.49 6.25 16.20
CA ILE A 224 0.21 7.26 17.00
C ILE A 224 1.53 6.71 17.54
N LYS A 225 1.53 5.48 18.08
CA LYS A 225 2.76 4.83 18.56
C LYS A 225 3.75 4.59 17.42
N ALA A 226 3.30 4.10 16.26
CA ALA A 226 4.16 3.87 15.10
C ALA A 226 4.81 5.18 14.62
N GLN A 227 4.04 6.28 14.55
CA GLN A 227 4.56 7.61 14.20
C GLN A 227 5.56 8.13 15.22
N GLU A 228 5.31 7.95 16.51
CA GLU A 228 6.25 8.33 17.57
C GLU A 228 7.58 7.56 17.44
N LEU A 229 7.57 6.27 17.10
CA LEU A 229 8.79 5.49 16.89
C LEU A 229 9.61 6.02 15.70
N LEU A 230 8.93 6.29 14.58
CA LEU A 230 9.56 6.76 13.34
C LEU A 230 10.17 8.17 13.48
N THR A 231 9.69 8.98 14.43
CA THR A 231 10.12 10.38 14.61
C THR A 231 11.04 10.60 15.81
N LYS A 232 11.12 9.65 16.76
CA LYS A 232 12.03 9.71 17.91
C LYS A 232 13.46 9.20 17.62
N SER A 233 13.65 8.48 16.53
CA SER A 233 14.92 7.82 16.19
C SER A 233 15.89 8.71 15.40
N GLY A 234 15.80 10.04 15.57
CA GLY A 234 16.61 11.05 14.86
C GLY A 234 17.39 11.96 15.80
#